data_AF-G7Q5X8-F1
#
_entry.id   AF-G7Q5X8-F1
#
_cell.length_a   1.000
_cell.length_b   1.000
_cell.length_c   1.000
_cell.angle_alpha   90.00
_cell.angle_beta   90.00
_cell.angle_gamma   90.00
#
_symmetry.space_group_name_H-M   'P 1'
#
loop_
_entity.id
_entity.type
_entity.pdbx_description
1 polymer ?
#
loop_
_entity_poly.entity_id
_entity_poly.type
_entity_poly.pdbx_seq_one_letter_code
_entity_poly.pdbx_strand_id
1 'polypeptide(L)'
;MTVDPQPSRYTENFYKLPKELLTEKTSPFRKIHHSARSVFLHIAVHSNKEGFAFPSQQTIAEQTALAIGTVKSSVEALIAVDLLLREEVGHRPTSHYRYWVDKPTKRENMIFVYKDLVLSPEWTKLSPAARSLYLGMRVRARNNDFGDETDEAFRWREVDYCQSKQADLLRWSGVSRSKFGALVASLEEGGVITREREGIWGVRLHAVGWTHDPDGEADGSFDSGRASDF
;
A
#
# COMPACT_ATOMS: atom_id res chain seq x y z
N MET A 1 28.71 19.89 -5.77
CA MET A 1 27.26 19.70 -6.01
C MET A 1 26.67 19.11 -4.75
N THR A 2 26.03 19.94 -3.93
CA THR A 2 25.25 19.50 -2.76
C THR A 2 23.95 18.91 -3.28
N VAL A 3 23.78 17.60 -3.13
CA VAL A 3 22.49 16.96 -3.38
C VAL A 3 21.62 17.30 -2.19
N ASP A 4 20.61 18.14 -2.39
CA ASP A 4 19.63 18.41 -1.35
C ASP A 4 19.02 17.08 -0.86
N PRO A 5 19.00 16.82 0.45
CA PRO A 5 18.38 15.62 0.99
C PRO A 5 16.91 15.63 0.61
N GLN A 6 16.51 14.68 -0.24
CA GLN A 6 15.10 14.47 -0.55
C GLN A 6 14.42 13.95 0.72
N PRO A 7 13.26 14.51 1.14
CA PRO A 7 12.50 14.01 2.28
C PRO A 7 12.13 12.55 2.01
N SER A 8 12.26 11.71 3.03
CA SER A 8 12.05 10.27 2.90
C SER A 8 10.61 9.97 2.46
N ARG A 9 10.43 9.06 1.48
CA ARG A 9 9.12 8.49 1.08
C ARG A 9 8.47 7.66 2.19
N TYR A 10 9.25 7.39 3.21
CA TYR A 10 8.97 6.46 4.28
C TYR A 10 8.90 7.28 5.55
N THR A 11 7.70 7.36 6.09
CA THR A 11 7.49 7.69 7.48
C THR A 11 7.26 6.39 8.23
N GLU A 12 7.32 6.41 9.54
CA GLU A 12 7.05 5.21 10.34
C GLU A 12 5.62 4.65 10.13
N ASN A 13 4.71 5.49 9.61
CA ASN A 13 3.28 5.20 9.55
C ASN A 13 2.74 4.97 8.13
N PHE A 14 3.41 5.44 7.08
CA PHE A 14 2.90 5.28 5.71
C PHE A 14 4.00 5.27 4.66
N TYR A 15 3.63 4.71 3.51
CA TYR A 15 4.40 4.75 2.27
C TYR A 15 3.78 5.74 1.27
N LYS A 16 4.59 6.64 0.69
CA LYS A 16 4.17 7.57 -0.36
C LYS A 16 4.26 6.91 -1.75
N LEU A 17 3.12 6.43 -2.27
CA LEU A 17 2.98 5.77 -3.59
C LEU A 17 2.69 6.81 -4.70
N PRO A 18 3.52 6.93 -5.75
CA PRO A 18 3.22 7.82 -6.88
C PRO A 18 1.91 7.46 -7.60
N LYS A 19 1.04 8.45 -7.84
CA LYS A 19 -0.23 8.23 -8.57
C LYS A 19 0.02 7.78 -10.00
N GLU A 20 1.13 8.20 -10.61
CA GLU A 20 1.55 7.87 -11.98
C GLU A 20 1.66 6.36 -12.18
N LEU A 21 2.10 5.62 -11.15
CA LEU A 21 2.15 4.17 -11.19
C LEU A 21 0.76 3.57 -11.44
N LEU A 22 -0.32 4.21 -10.99
CA LEU A 22 -1.68 3.73 -11.19
C LEU A 22 -2.38 4.37 -12.40
N THR A 23 -2.04 5.61 -12.73
CA THR A 23 -2.78 6.41 -13.73
C THR A 23 -2.20 6.31 -15.13
N GLU A 24 -0.88 6.22 -15.28
CA GLU A 24 -0.24 6.22 -16.59
C GLU A 24 -0.55 4.95 -17.36
N LYS A 25 -0.82 5.08 -18.67
CA LYS A 25 -1.09 3.91 -19.54
C LYS A 25 0.13 3.02 -19.72
N THR A 26 1.31 3.63 -19.68
CA THR A 26 2.61 2.98 -19.84
C THR A 26 3.13 2.34 -18.55
N SER A 27 2.52 2.64 -17.41
CA SER A 27 3.02 2.20 -16.11
C SER A 27 3.18 0.67 -16.04
N PRO A 28 4.36 0.17 -15.61
CA PRO A 28 4.58 -1.25 -15.40
C PRO A 28 3.65 -1.84 -14.33
N PHE A 29 3.28 -1.03 -13.33
CA PHE A 29 2.40 -1.43 -12.24
C PHE A 29 1.02 -1.89 -12.75
N ARG A 30 0.55 -1.37 -13.88
CA ARG A 30 -0.72 -1.79 -14.50
C ARG A 30 -0.62 -3.10 -15.27
N LYS A 31 0.59 -3.52 -15.66
CA LYS A 31 0.84 -4.74 -16.44
C LYS A 31 1.03 -5.97 -15.55
N ILE A 32 1.48 -5.78 -14.32
CA ILE A 32 1.61 -6.87 -13.34
C ILE A 32 0.24 -7.29 -12.79
N HIS A 33 0.15 -8.57 -12.39
CA HIS A 33 -1.06 -9.15 -11.81
C HIS A 33 -1.36 -8.58 -10.42
N HIS A 34 -2.62 -8.67 -10.00
CA HIS A 34 -3.09 -8.07 -8.74
C HIS A 34 -2.33 -8.57 -7.50
N SER A 35 -1.92 -9.84 -7.46
CA SER A 35 -1.14 -10.38 -6.34
C SER A 35 0.24 -9.70 -6.22
N ALA A 36 0.91 -9.39 -7.33
CA ALA A 36 2.17 -8.64 -7.32
C ALA A 36 1.99 -7.23 -6.77
N ARG A 37 0.90 -6.54 -7.11
CA ARG A 37 0.58 -5.22 -6.52
C ARG A 37 0.35 -5.32 -5.02
N SER A 38 -0.35 -6.36 -4.57
CA SER A 38 -0.57 -6.61 -3.15
C SER A 38 0.74 -6.87 -2.41
N VAL A 39 1.63 -7.70 -2.97
CA VAL A 39 2.96 -7.99 -2.41
C VAL A 39 3.81 -6.73 -2.37
N PHE A 40 3.80 -5.92 -3.43
CA PHE A 40 4.50 -4.65 -3.49
C PHE A 40 4.11 -3.73 -2.33
N LEU A 41 2.81 -3.55 -2.08
CA LEU A 41 2.35 -2.68 -0.98
C LEU A 41 2.84 -3.17 0.38
N HIS A 42 2.81 -4.48 0.62
CA HIS A 42 3.28 -5.04 1.89
C HIS A 42 4.77 -4.79 2.07
N ILE A 43 5.59 -5.02 1.04
CA ILE A 43 7.02 -4.71 1.10
C ILE A 43 7.22 -3.19 1.33
N ALA A 44 6.46 -2.36 0.63
CA ALA A 44 6.59 -0.91 0.70
C ALA A 44 6.28 -0.33 2.10
N VAL A 45 5.25 -0.85 2.80
CA VAL A 45 4.95 -0.40 4.18
C VAL A 45 5.91 -0.94 5.23
N HIS A 46 6.71 -1.96 4.91
CA HIS A 46 7.83 -2.43 5.74
C HIS A 46 9.14 -1.69 5.47
N SER A 47 9.14 -0.76 4.52
CA SER A 47 10.36 -0.02 4.15
C SER A 47 10.71 1.02 5.22
N ASN A 48 11.97 1.05 5.64
CA ASN A 48 12.51 2.02 6.58
C ASN A 48 12.76 3.39 5.91
N LYS A 49 13.28 4.38 6.64
CA LYS A 49 13.58 5.74 6.15
C LYS A 49 14.54 5.76 4.95
N GLU A 50 15.38 4.73 4.81
CA GLU A 50 16.35 4.56 3.72
C GLU A 50 15.77 3.80 2.52
N GLY A 51 14.54 3.26 2.64
CA GLY A 51 13.85 2.51 1.60
C GLY A 51 14.10 1.00 1.60
N PHE A 52 14.72 0.47 2.66
CA PHE A 52 14.94 -0.96 2.84
C PHE A 52 13.78 -1.64 3.54
N ALA A 53 13.34 -2.77 3.02
CA ALA A 53 12.38 -3.64 3.67
C ALA A 53 12.97 -5.04 3.90
N PHE A 54 12.74 -5.59 5.09
CA PHE A 54 13.23 -6.90 5.52
C PHE A 54 12.14 -7.98 5.77
N PRO A 55 10.91 -7.90 5.23
CA PRO A 55 9.94 -8.96 5.49
C PRO A 55 10.36 -10.24 4.75
N SER A 56 10.38 -11.37 5.45
CA SER A 56 10.60 -12.66 4.78
C SER A 56 9.46 -12.95 3.79
N GLN A 57 9.71 -13.76 2.77
CA GLN A 57 8.63 -14.16 1.84
C GLN A 57 7.49 -14.91 2.54
N GLN A 58 7.81 -15.61 3.63
CA GLN A 58 6.83 -16.29 4.48
C GLN A 58 5.95 -15.27 5.22
N THR A 59 6.57 -14.25 5.82
CA THR A 59 5.86 -13.12 6.46
C THR A 59 4.94 -12.41 5.47
N ILE A 60 5.43 -12.16 4.24
CA ILE A 60 4.60 -11.57 3.18
C ILE A 60 3.42 -12.49 2.83
N ALA A 61 3.65 -13.80 2.73
CA ALA A 61 2.60 -14.79 2.42
C ALA A 61 1.50 -14.78 3.46
N GLU A 62 1.86 -14.77 4.75
CA GLU A 62 0.94 -14.69 5.87
C GLU A 62 0.14 -13.38 5.86
N GLN A 63 0.80 -12.24 5.77
CA GLN A 63 0.15 -10.92 5.78
C GLN A 63 -0.71 -10.66 4.55
N THR A 64 -0.35 -11.23 3.39
CA THR A 64 -1.15 -11.09 2.18
C THR A 64 -2.24 -12.16 2.03
N ALA A 65 -2.25 -13.18 2.90
CA ALA A 65 -3.02 -14.42 2.76
C ALA A 65 -2.81 -15.09 1.37
N LEU A 66 -1.57 -15.06 0.86
CA LEU A 66 -1.20 -15.68 -0.41
C LEU A 66 -0.36 -16.92 -0.17
N ALA A 67 -0.46 -17.89 -1.08
CA ALA A 67 0.48 -19.01 -1.10
C ALA A 67 1.92 -18.51 -1.33
N ILE A 68 2.90 -19.12 -0.65
CA ILE A 68 4.31 -18.75 -0.77
C ILE A 68 4.83 -18.78 -2.22
N GLY A 69 4.35 -19.73 -3.04
CA GLY A 69 4.68 -19.80 -4.46
C GLY A 69 4.18 -18.58 -5.25
N THR A 70 3.01 -18.06 -4.91
CA THR A 70 2.44 -16.83 -5.48
C THR A 70 3.23 -15.61 -5.05
N VAL A 71 3.71 -15.56 -3.81
CA VAL A 71 4.60 -14.47 -3.34
C VAL A 71 5.91 -14.48 -4.12
N LYS A 72 6.55 -15.65 -4.26
CA LYS A 72 7.78 -15.79 -5.05
C LYS A 72 7.60 -15.29 -6.48
N SER A 73 6.59 -15.79 -7.21
CA SER A 73 6.35 -15.35 -8.59
C SER A 73 5.99 -13.86 -8.68
N SER A 74 5.32 -13.32 -7.67
CA SER A 74 4.99 -11.90 -7.56
C SER A 74 6.23 -11.02 -7.34
N VAL A 75 7.17 -11.44 -6.50
CA VAL A 75 8.45 -10.76 -6.30
C VAL A 75 9.25 -10.74 -7.60
N GLU A 76 9.37 -11.89 -8.29
CA GLU A 76 10.06 -11.94 -9.59
C GLU A 76 9.38 -11.03 -10.63
N ALA A 77 8.05 -10.99 -10.66
CA ALA A 77 7.31 -10.10 -11.57
C ALA A 77 7.56 -8.61 -11.27
N LEU A 78 7.74 -8.24 -9.99
CA LEU A 78 8.07 -6.87 -9.59
C LEU A 78 9.50 -6.48 -9.96
N ILE A 79 10.45 -7.42 -9.81
CA ILE A 79 11.85 -7.24 -10.23
C ILE A 79 11.93 -7.09 -11.74
N ALA A 80 11.21 -7.93 -12.50
CA ALA A 80 11.21 -7.90 -13.96
C ALA A 80 10.67 -6.60 -14.58
N VAL A 81 10.01 -5.76 -13.80
CA VAL A 81 9.48 -4.46 -14.24
C VAL A 81 10.08 -3.28 -13.49
N ASP A 82 11.23 -3.51 -12.85
CA ASP A 82 12.02 -2.50 -12.13
C ASP A 82 11.25 -1.75 -11.03
N LEU A 83 10.26 -2.39 -10.40
CA LEU A 83 9.55 -1.83 -9.24
C LEU A 83 10.16 -2.25 -7.90
N LEU A 84 11.04 -3.25 -7.93
CA LEU A 84 11.63 -3.85 -6.75
C LEU A 84 13.05 -4.33 -7.08
N LEU A 85 14.01 -4.03 -6.22
CA LEU A 85 15.31 -4.70 -6.22
C LEU A 85 15.36 -5.67 -5.03
N ARG A 86 16.05 -6.79 -5.21
CA ARG A 86 16.27 -7.79 -4.17
C ARG A 86 17.77 -8.03 -4.03
N GLU A 87 18.22 -8.03 -2.78
CA GLU A 87 19.59 -8.31 -2.39
C GLU A 87 19.60 -9.43 -1.36
N GLU A 88 20.54 -10.36 -1.48
CA GLU A 88 20.78 -11.39 -0.47
C GLU A 88 21.77 -10.83 0.54
N VAL A 89 21.40 -10.81 1.82
CA VAL A 89 22.20 -10.30 2.93
C VAL A 89 22.56 -11.45 3.87
N GLY A 90 23.83 -11.49 4.27
CA GLY A 90 24.38 -12.51 5.17
C GLY A 90 25.21 -13.57 4.44
N HIS A 91 25.73 -14.52 5.22
CA HIS A 91 26.45 -15.68 4.71
C HIS A 91 25.63 -16.94 5.00
N ARG A 92 25.69 -17.94 4.12
CA ARG A 92 24.97 -19.20 4.33
C ARG A 92 25.37 -19.83 5.67
N PRO A 93 24.41 -20.40 6.44
CA PRO A 93 23.01 -20.64 6.10
C PRO A 93 22.02 -19.50 6.45
N THR A 94 22.47 -18.39 7.03
CA THR A 94 21.62 -17.31 7.58
C THR A 94 21.30 -16.20 6.58
N SER A 95 21.40 -16.51 5.28
CA SER A 95 21.09 -15.57 4.21
C SER A 95 19.59 -15.22 4.21
N HIS A 96 19.29 -13.92 4.21
CA HIS A 96 17.93 -13.41 4.07
C HIS A 96 17.85 -12.39 2.93
N TYR A 97 16.64 -12.14 2.43
CA TYR A 97 16.45 -11.14 1.39
C TYR A 97 16.16 -9.77 1.98
N ARG A 98 16.87 -8.77 1.48
CA ARG A 98 16.58 -7.35 1.64
C ARG A 98 15.97 -6.83 0.35
N TYR A 99 14.87 -6.09 0.48
CA TYR A 99 14.18 -5.50 -0.66
C TYR A 99 14.38 -3.99 -0.69
N TRP A 100 14.42 -3.45 -1.90
CA TRP A 100 14.43 -2.01 -2.15
C TRP A 100 13.26 -1.67 -3.07
N VAL A 101 12.40 -0.75 -2.64
CA VAL A 101 11.31 -0.25 -3.47
C VAL A 101 11.84 0.94 -4.28
N ASP A 102 11.81 0.84 -5.62
CA ASP A 102 12.57 1.75 -6.50
C ASP A 102 12.20 3.26 -6.41
N LYS A 103 13.16 4.07 -6.86
CA LYS A 103 13.45 5.48 -6.59
C LYS A 103 12.59 6.50 -7.39
N PRO A 104 12.75 7.82 -7.14
CA PRO A 104 11.62 8.74 -7.18
C PRO A 104 11.24 9.30 -8.54
N THR A 105 9.94 9.27 -8.84
CA THR A 105 9.28 10.29 -9.66
C THR A 105 9.04 11.56 -8.84
N LYS A 106 8.92 12.70 -9.54
CA LYS A 106 8.71 14.04 -8.98
C LYS A 106 7.63 14.03 -7.88
N ARG A 107 7.81 14.86 -6.84
CA ARG A 107 7.00 14.86 -5.60
C ARG A 107 5.50 15.08 -5.80
N GLU A 108 5.12 15.62 -6.94
CA GLU A 108 3.74 16.01 -7.22
C GLU A 108 2.90 14.73 -7.45
N ASN A 109 1.74 14.63 -6.80
CA ASN A 109 0.75 13.55 -6.93
C ASN A 109 1.08 12.18 -6.28
N MET A 110 1.23 12.14 -4.95
CA MET A 110 1.37 10.89 -4.19
C MET A 110 0.04 10.40 -3.58
N ILE A 111 -0.02 9.11 -3.25
CA ILE A 111 -1.03 8.47 -2.40
C ILE A 111 -0.32 8.00 -1.13
N PHE A 112 -0.90 8.29 0.03
CA PHE A 112 -0.40 7.83 1.31
C PHE A 112 -1.00 6.47 1.65
N VAL A 113 -0.19 5.42 1.62
CA VAL A 113 -0.58 4.05 1.96
C VAL A 113 -0.16 3.77 3.40
N TYR A 114 -1.11 3.72 4.31
CA TYR A 114 -0.82 3.58 5.73
C TYR A 114 -0.52 2.14 6.12
N LYS A 115 0.47 1.99 6.99
CA LYS A 115 0.98 0.70 7.44
C LYS A 115 -0.05 -0.04 8.28
N ASP A 116 -0.75 0.65 9.19
CA ASP A 116 -1.75 0.05 10.06
C ASP A 116 -2.91 -0.56 9.26
N LEU A 117 -3.38 0.13 8.20
CA LEU A 117 -4.38 -0.42 7.30
C LEU A 117 -3.86 -1.63 6.53
N VAL A 118 -2.68 -1.56 5.91
CA VAL A 118 -2.15 -2.66 5.09
C VAL A 118 -1.86 -3.91 5.92
N LEU A 119 -1.45 -3.75 7.18
CA LEU A 119 -1.18 -4.86 8.08
C LEU A 119 -2.42 -5.32 8.86
N SER A 120 -3.59 -4.71 8.63
CA SER A 120 -4.81 -5.03 9.37
C SER A 120 -5.40 -6.39 8.95
N PRO A 121 -6.11 -7.09 9.86
CA PRO A 121 -6.82 -8.31 9.52
C PRO A 121 -7.89 -8.11 8.44
N GLU A 122 -8.57 -6.96 8.43
CA GLU A 122 -9.56 -6.60 7.42
C GLU A 122 -8.94 -6.54 6.03
N TRP A 123 -7.78 -5.89 5.91
CA TRP A 123 -7.04 -5.82 4.65
C TRP A 123 -6.55 -7.19 4.19
N THR A 124 -6.08 -8.02 5.13
CA THR A 124 -5.60 -9.39 4.86
C THR A 124 -6.70 -10.30 4.31
N LYS A 125 -7.96 -10.07 4.67
CA LYS A 125 -9.12 -10.82 4.14
C LYS A 125 -9.51 -10.43 2.72
N LEU A 126 -9.12 -9.24 2.25
CA LEU A 126 -9.45 -8.78 0.90
C LEU A 126 -8.71 -9.57 -0.17
N SER A 127 -9.41 -9.90 -1.27
CA SER A 127 -8.73 -10.46 -2.44
C SER A 127 -7.72 -9.46 -3.03
N PRO A 128 -6.65 -9.91 -3.72
CA PRO A 128 -5.71 -9.01 -4.39
C PRO A 128 -6.38 -8.04 -5.39
N ALA A 129 -7.47 -8.48 -6.03
CA ALA A 129 -8.24 -7.64 -6.94
C ALA A 129 -9.00 -6.54 -6.18
N ALA A 130 -9.56 -6.83 -5.01
CA ALA A 130 -10.21 -5.83 -4.16
C ALA A 130 -9.20 -4.80 -3.66
N ARG A 131 -8.02 -5.23 -3.19
CA ARG A 131 -6.92 -4.32 -2.81
C ARG A 131 -6.48 -3.42 -3.96
N SER A 132 -6.41 -3.96 -5.18
CA SER A 132 -6.12 -3.18 -6.40
C SER A 132 -7.22 -2.17 -6.72
N LEU A 133 -8.48 -2.51 -6.50
CA LEU A 133 -9.61 -1.60 -6.65
C LEU A 133 -9.56 -0.46 -5.62
N TYR A 134 -9.27 -0.78 -4.35
CA TYR A 134 -9.05 0.21 -3.30
C TYR A 134 -7.97 1.23 -3.69
N LEU A 135 -6.81 0.78 -4.20
CA LEU A 135 -5.77 1.69 -4.70
C LEU A 135 -6.29 2.59 -5.82
N GLY A 136 -7.08 2.04 -6.75
CA GLY A 136 -7.72 2.82 -7.81
C GLY A 136 -8.65 3.90 -7.28
N MET A 137 -9.36 3.65 -6.18
CA MET A 137 -10.19 4.66 -5.51
C MET A 137 -9.32 5.74 -4.87
N ARG A 138 -8.22 5.37 -4.20
CA ARG A 138 -7.27 6.31 -3.57
C ARG A 138 -6.61 7.29 -4.54
N VAL A 139 -6.47 6.95 -5.83
CA VAL A 139 -5.96 7.88 -6.86
C VAL A 139 -6.77 9.19 -6.90
N ARG A 140 -8.09 9.08 -6.75
CA ARG A 140 -9.04 10.22 -6.84
C ARG A 140 -9.69 10.56 -5.52
N ALA A 141 -9.44 9.79 -4.47
CA ALA A 141 -9.90 10.12 -3.14
C ALA A 141 -9.24 11.45 -2.72
N ARG A 142 -10.08 12.40 -2.28
CA ARG A 142 -9.65 13.69 -1.75
C ARG A 142 -10.45 13.96 -0.49
N ASN A 143 -9.82 14.64 0.46
CA ASN A 143 -10.55 15.24 1.55
C ASN A 143 -10.90 16.68 1.14
N ASN A 144 -12.18 17.04 1.21
CA ASN A 144 -12.65 18.36 0.80
C ASN A 144 -12.40 19.43 1.88
N ASP A 145 -12.04 19.02 3.10
CA ASP A 145 -12.05 19.88 4.29
C ASP A 145 -10.65 20.39 4.69
N PHE A 146 -9.58 19.89 4.08
CA PHE A 146 -8.21 20.31 4.39
C PHE A 146 -7.62 21.18 3.26
N GLY A 147 -7.07 22.34 3.64
CA GLY A 147 -6.22 23.17 2.78
C GLY A 147 -4.89 22.48 2.43
N ASP A 148 -3.82 23.26 2.18
CA ASP A 148 -2.52 22.76 1.70
C ASP A 148 -2.10 21.41 2.31
N GLU A 149 -1.81 20.44 1.43
CA GLU A 149 -1.53 19.03 1.72
C GLU A 149 -0.18 18.86 2.47
N THR A 150 -0.14 19.17 3.77
CA THR A 150 1.02 18.92 4.64
C THR A 150 1.01 17.49 5.21
N ASP A 151 2.19 16.92 5.50
CA ASP A 151 2.32 15.59 6.11
C ASP A 151 1.57 15.48 7.47
N GLU A 152 1.46 16.60 8.21
CA GLU A 152 0.74 16.67 9.49
C GLU A 152 -0.79 16.61 9.29
N ALA A 153 -1.33 17.27 8.26
CA ALA A 153 -2.75 17.16 7.91
C ALA A 153 -3.16 15.73 7.52
N PHE A 154 -2.23 14.94 6.97
CA PHE A 154 -2.46 13.53 6.66
C PHE A 154 -2.45 12.63 7.90
N ARG A 155 -1.73 12.98 8.96
CA ARG A 155 -1.66 12.16 10.18
C ARG A 155 -3.04 12.00 10.84
N TRP A 156 -3.89 13.02 10.72
CA TRP A 156 -5.21 13.08 11.36
C TRP A 156 -6.36 12.63 10.45
N ARG A 157 -6.05 12.25 9.22
CA ARG A 157 -7.07 12.00 8.23
C ARG A 157 -7.53 10.55 8.29
N GLU A 158 -8.79 10.34 8.64
CA GLU A 158 -9.35 8.98 8.69
C GLU A 158 -9.93 8.52 7.35
N VAL A 159 -10.52 9.44 6.60
CA VAL A 159 -11.27 9.16 5.37
C VAL A 159 -10.95 10.19 4.30
N ASP A 160 -10.77 9.71 3.07
CA ASP A 160 -10.83 10.51 1.84
C ASP A 160 -12.08 10.13 1.05
N TYR A 161 -12.67 11.06 0.30
CA TYR A 161 -13.85 10.78 -0.53
C TYR A 161 -13.47 10.58 -1.99
N CYS A 162 -13.75 9.40 -2.53
CA CYS A 162 -13.57 9.08 -3.93
C CYS A 162 -14.86 9.38 -4.72
N GLN A 163 -14.79 10.38 -5.59
CA GLN A 163 -15.81 10.67 -6.59
C GLN A 163 -15.26 10.30 -7.97
N SER A 164 -15.56 9.10 -8.45
CA SER A 164 -15.03 8.61 -9.73
C SER A 164 -16.02 7.74 -10.46
N LYS A 165 -16.01 7.82 -11.79
CA LYS A 165 -16.81 6.93 -12.62
C LYS A 165 -16.25 5.52 -12.51
N GLN A 166 -17.14 4.52 -12.50
CA GLN A 166 -16.75 3.11 -12.50
C GLN A 166 -15.71 2.78 -13.59
N ALA A 167 -15.86 3.33 -14.80
CA ALA A 167 -14.92 3.13 -15.90
C ALA A 167 -13.47 3.55 -15.56
N ASP A 168 -13.29 4.65 -14.82
CA ASP A 168 -11.96 5.11 -14.42
C ASP A 168 -11.34 4.17 -13.36
N LEU A 169 -12.15 3.74 -12.38
CA LEU A 169 -11.73 2.79 -11.35
C LEU A 169 -11.33 1.45 -11.96
N LEU A 170 -12.11 0.93 -12.91
CA LEU A 170 -11.78 -0.28 -13.67
C LEU A 170 -10.46 -0.12 -14.42
N ARG A 171 -10.24 1.04 -15.06
CA ARG A 171 -9.02 1.32 -15.82
C ARG A 171 -7.77 1.32 -14.93
N TRP A 172 -7.80 1.99 -13.78
CA TRP A 172 -6.64 2.11 -12.88
C TRP A 172 -6.38 0.83 -12.10
N SER A 173 -7.43 0.21 -11.58
CA SER A 173 -7.30 -1.03 -10.83
C SER A 173 -6.99 -2.24 -11.72
N GLY A 174 -7.38 -2.21 -13.01
CA GLY A 174 -7.25 -3.34 -13.92
C GLY A 174 -8.24 -4.48 -13.68
N VAL A 175 -9.26 -4.27 -12.84
CA VAL A 175 -10.28 -5.30 -12.56
C VAL A 175 -11.32 -5.37 -13.67
N SER A 176 -11.93 -6.53 -13.88
CA SER A 176 -12.97 -6.69 -14.89
C SER A 176 -14.28 -6.04 -14.46
N ARG A 177 -15.04 -5.52 -15.43
CA ARG A 177 -16.36 -4.90 -15.17
C ARG A 177 -17.33 -5.86 -14.46
N SER A 178 -17.33 -7.14 -14.85
CA SER A 178 -18.18 -8.18 -14.28
C SER A 178 -17.93 -8.43 -12.78
N LYS A 179 -16.72 -8.16 -12.29
CA LYS A 179 -16.34 -8.38 -10.89
C LYS A 179 -16.53 -7.14 -10.02
N PHE A 180 -16.77 -5.97 -10.61
CA PHE A 180 -16.76 -4.70 -9.90
C PHE A 180 -17.70 -4.67 -8.69
N GLY A 181 -18.97 -5.06 -8.87
CA GLY A 181 -19.95 -5.03 -7.79
C GLY A 181 -19.56 -5.92 -6.60
N ALA A 182 -19.09 -7.14 -6.88
CA ALA A 182 -18.63 -8.06 -5.85
C ALA A 182 -17.38 -7.55 -5.11
N LEU A 183 -16.45 -6.89 -5.82
CA LEU A 183 -15.27 -6.30 -5.20
C LEU A 183 -15.62 -5.09 -4.33
N VAL A 184 -16.55 -4.23 -4.77
CA VAL A 184 -17.05 -3.12 -3.95
C VAL A 184 -17.72 -3.64 -2.68
N ALA A 185 -18.60 -4.64 -2.79
CA ALA A 185 -19.25 -5.26 -1.63
C ALA A 185 -18.21 -5.85 -0.66
N SER A 186 -17.17 -6.51 -1.16
CA SER A 186 -16.07 -7.03 -0.32
C SER A 186 -15.29 -5.92 0.39
N LEU A 187 -15.08 -4.77 -0.25
CA LEU A 187 -14.42 -3.62 0.38
C LEU A 187 -15.32 -2.97 1.46
N GLU A 188 -16.64 -2.90 1.22
CA GLU A 188 -17.64 -2.41 2.18
C GLU A 188 -17.74 -3.35 3.40
N GLU A 189 -17.81 -4.67 3.18
CA GLU A 189 -17.84 -5.68 4.24
C GLU A 189 -16.55 -5.67 5.08
N GLY A 190 -15.39 -5.52 4.44
CA GLY A 190 -14.11 -5.32 5.12
C GLY A 190 -13.98 -3.97 5.83
N GLY A 191 -14.97 -3.08 5.70
CA GLY A 191 -14.98 -1.78 6.34
C GLY A 191 -13.86 -0.84 5.89
N VAL A 192 -13.23 -1.10 4.73
CA VAL A 192 -12.16 -0.24 4.18
C VAL A 192 -12.70 0.87 3.28
N ILE A 193 -13.97 0.74 2.85
CA ILE A 193 -14.74 1.82 2.23
C ILE A 193 -16.14 1.89 2.81
N THR A 194 -16.77 3.05 2.72
CA THR A 194 -18.18 3.29 3.03
C THR A 194 -18.86 3.89 1.80
N ARG A 195 -20.12 3.50 1.55
CA ARG A 195 -20.93 4.11 0.49
C ARG A 195 -21.74 5.25 1.09
N GLU A 196 -21.39 6.47 0.72
CA GLU A 196 -22.08 7.67 1.21
C GLU A 196 -23.34 7.94 0.38
N ARG A 197 -23.19 7.92 -0.95
CA ARG A 197 -24.27 8.05 -1.93
C ARG A 197 -23.84 7.45 -3.28
N GLU A 198 -24.73 7.43 -4.25
CA GLU A 198 -24.43 6.89 -5.57
C GLU A 198 -23.19 7.56 -6.19
N GLY A 199 -22.18 6.75 -6.52
CA GLY A 199 -20.92 7.22 -7.12
C GLY A 199 -19.94 7.93 -6.18
N ILE A 200 -20.22 7.96 -4.86
CA ILE A 200 -19.32 8.54 -3.85
C ILE A 200 -19.03 7.52 -2.75
N TRP A 201 -17.75 7.23 -2.57
CA TRP A 201 -17.25 6.33 -1.54
C TRP A 201 -16.34 7.07 -0.57
N GLY A 202 -16.59 6.90 0.73
CA GLY A 202 -15.59 7.18 1.76
C GLY A 202 -14.54 6.07 1.72
N VAL A 203 -13.27 6.43 1.60
CA VAL A 203 -12.14 5.50 1.52
C VAL A 203 -11.30 5.69 2.78
N ARG A 204 -11.29 4.68 3.65
CA ARG A 204 -10.56 4.77 4.92
C ARG A 204 -9.06 4.73 4.69
N LEU A 205 -8.35 5.49 5.50
CA LEU A 205 -6.90 5.58 5.49
C LEU A 205 -6.26 4.66 6.52
N HIS A 206 -6.97 4.40 7.61
CA HIS A 206 -6.55 3.59 8.76
C HIS A 206 -7.39 2.33 8.95
N ALA A 207 -6.89 1.41 9.77
CA ALA A 207 -7.61 0.20 10.18
C ALA A 207 -8.90 0.51 10.96
N VAL A 208 -9.83 -0.45 11.00
CA VAL A 208 -11.07 -0.32 11.78
C VAL A 208 -10.72 -0.29 13.27
N GLY A 209 -11.28 0.66 14.02
CA GLY A 209 -11.02 0.79 15.45
C GLY A 209 -9.67 1.42 15.77
N TRP A 210 -8.95 1.95 14.77
CA TRP A 210 -7.83 2.84 15.03
C TRP A 210 -8.29 4.02 15.89
N THR A 211 -7.74 4.13 17.08
CA THR A 211 -7.95 5.25 17.99
C THR A 211 -6.67 6.05 18.05
N HIS A 212 -6.76 7.34 17.76
CA HIS A 212 -5.66 8.24 18.02
C HIS A 212 -5.52 8.46 19.54
N ASP A 213 -4.34 8.21 20.09
CA ASP A 213 -3.93 8.75 21.38
C ASP A 213 -3.28 10.14 21.17
N PRO A 214 -3.98 11.24 21.46
CA PRO A 214 -3.46 12.60 21.26
C PRO A 214 -2.33 12.97 22.20
N ASP A 215 -2.22 12.29 23.35
CA ASP A 215 -1.23 12.57 24.39
C ASP A 215 -0.11 11.53 24.43
N GLY A 216 -0.31 10.39 23.76
CA GLY A 216 0.70 9.37 23.58
C GLY A 216 1.83 9.87 22.68
N GLU A 217 3.03 10.05 23.27
CA GLU A 217 4.26 9.74 22.54
C GLU A 217 3.98 8.48 21.75
N ALA A 218 4.18 8.50 20.42
CA ALA A 218 3.94 7.34 19.59
C ALA A 218 4.84 6.21 20.11
N ASP A 219 4.34 5.42 21.06
CA ASP A 219 4.96 4.19 21.45
C ASP A 219 4.83 3.34 20.19
N GLY A 220 5.91 3.30 19.41
CA GLY A 220 6.03 2.55 18.17
C GLY A 220 5.90 1.04 18.39
N SER A 221 5.30 0.60 19.49
CA SER A 221 4.92 -0.77 19.80
C SER A 221 3.65 -1.18 19.04
N PHE A 222 3.68 -1.03 17.72
CA PHE A 222 3.14 -2.13 16.94
C PHE A 222 4.15 -3.26 17.16
N ASP A 223 3.87 -4.14 18.13
CA ASP A 223 4.68 -5.32 18.43
C ASP A 223 4.73 -6.19 17.17
N SER A 224 5.66 -5.84 16.28
CA SER A 224 6.10 -6.68 15.18
C SER A 224 6.82 -7.81 15.87
N GLY A 225 6.04 -8.81 16.32
CA GLY A 225 6.48 -9.88 17.19
C GLY A 225 7.93 -10.21 16.90
N ARG A 226 8.79 -9.91 17.89
CA ARG A 226 10.17 -10.39 17.93
C ARG A 226 10.11 -11.86 17.55
N ALA A 227 10.60 -12.21 16.38
CA ALA A 227 11.12 -13.53 16.12
C ALA A 227 12.35 -13.66 17.02
N SER A 228 12.11 -13.95 18.30
CA SER A 228 13.13 -14.38 19.24
C SER A 228 13.56 -15.79 18.85
N ASP A 229 14.85 -15.90 18.57
CA ASP A 229 15.69 -17.10 18.68
C ASP A 229 15.24 -18.34 17.88
N PHE A 230 15.65 -18.40 16.61
CA PHE A 230 16.14 -19.62 15.94
C PHE A 230 17.16 -19.27 14.83
#